data_AF-A0AA96ZXI3-F1
#
_entry.id   AF-A0AA96ZXI3-F1
#
_cell.length_a   1.000
_cell.length_b   1.000
_cell.length_c   1.000
_cell.angle_alpha   90.00
_cell.angle_beta   90.00
_cell.angle_gamma   90.00
#
_symmetry.space_group_name_H-M   'P 1'
#
loop_
_entity.id
_entity.type
_entity.pdbx_description
1 polymer ?
#
loop_
_entity_poly.entity_id
_entity_poly.type
_entity_poly.pdbx_seq_one_letter_code
_entity_poly.pdbx_strand_id
1 'polypeptide(L)'
;MKLDTCKIVSILITAAIIVSAVFLYSSIYPIRHNFSNLENELTDYANGEIQIQVIETKRFDKYTAVLFTDKNDESVVGMAALSKGMNQKWRVSDITFEKTAPIGNFPVTVENKRIYILIGGINCTEPAASYEYVAYSTVDPETYFEKEIEEPNFIDVYNYEDYYFGGHWFGHIKIFDADKNDITEELSGHEYITWKNLNAGGVPLADYLFFLMIAAFGLFAAYVLWKYND
;
A
#
# COMPACT_ATOMS: atom_id res chain seq x y z
N MET A 1 23.71 46.93 -5.68
CA MET A 1 24.85 46.00 -5.49
C MET A 1 24.83 45.04 -6.67
N LYS A 2 25.85 45.04 -7.55
CA LYS A 2 25.90 44.07 -8.67
C LYS A 2 26.38 42.73 -8.11
N LEU A 3 25.63 41.66 -8.35
CA LEU A 3 26.10 40.30 -8.05
C LEU A 3 27.25 39.98 -9.00
N ASP A 4 28.35 39.44 -8.47
CA ASP A 4 29.41 38.91 -9.31
C ASP A 4 28.95 37.63 -10.03
N THR A 5 29.65 37.27 -11.10
CA THR A 5 29.34 36.11 -11.94
C THR A 5 29.32 34.80 -11.15
N CYS A 6 30.18 34.66 -10.14
CA CYS A 6 30.30 33.45 -9.32
C CYS A 6 29.10 33.28 -8.37
N LYS A 7 28.58 34.38 -7.84
CA LYS A 7 27.33 34.44 -7.06
C LYS A 7 26.14 34.07 -7.94
N ILE A 8 26.09 34.57 -9.18
CA ILE A 8 25.03 34.19 -10.15
C ILE A 8 25.09 32.68 -10.46
N VAL A 9 26.28 32.15 -10.78
CA VAL A 9 26.47 30.71 -11.08
C VAL A 9 26.08 29.83 -9.89
N SER A 10 26.44 30.22 -8.66
CA SER A 10 26.09 29.48 -7.45
C SER A 10 24.58 29.40 -7.22
N ILE A 11 23.88 30.52 -7.45
CA ILE A 11 22.41 30.58 -7.38
C ILE A 11 21.79 29.66 -8.43
N LEU A 12 22.29 29.70 -9.67
CA LEU A 12 21.78 28.86 -10.76
C LEU A 12 21.99 27.36 -10.49
N ILE A 13 23.15 26.96 -9.98
CA ILE A 13 23.43 25.57 -9.61
C ILE A 13 22.50 25.11 -8.48
N THR A 14 22.33 25.94 -7.45
CA THR A 14 21.44 25.63 -6.32
C THR A 14 19.99 25.49 -6.80
N ALA A 15 19.53 26.39 -7.66
CA ALA A 15 18.20 26.32 -8.26
C ALA A 15 18.03 25.06 -9.10
N ALA A 16 19.01 24.70 -9.93
CA ALA A 16 18.98 23.49 -10.73
C ALA A 16 18.90 22.23 -9.86
N ILE A 17 19.69 22.15 -8.80
CA ILE A 17 19.68 21.03 -7.84
C ILE A 17 18.30 20.89 -7.18
N ILE A 18 17.71 21.99 -6.70
CA ILE A 18 16.38 21.99 -6.08
C ILE A 18 15.32 21.52 -7.08
N VAL A 19 15.35 22.05 -8.30
CA VAL A 19 14.41 21.68 -9.37
C VAL A 19 14.53 20.19 -9.68
N SER A 20 15.75 19.68 -9.89
CA SER A 20 16.00 18.25 -10.13
C SER A 20 15.50 17.37 -8.99
N ALA A 21 15.70 17.79 -7.73
CA ALA A 21 15.22 17.07 -6.56
C ALA A 21 13.68 16.95 -6.54
N VAL A 22 12.99 18.06 -6.83
CA VAL A 22 11.52 18.10 -6.89
C VAL A 22 11.00 17.22 -8.04
N PHE A 23 11.69 17.23 -9.19
CA PHE A 23 11.35 16.36 -10.32
C PHE A 23 11.54 14.88 -9.99
N LEU A 24 12.69 14.50 -9.43
CA LEU A 24 12.97 13.12 -9.00
C LEU A 24 11.99 12.64 -7.93
N TYR A 25 11.68 13.49 -6.96
CA TYR A 25 10.66 13.18 -5.96
C TYR A 25 9.29 12.95 -6.61
N SER A 26 8.93 13.81 -7.57
CA SER A 26 7.66 13.69 -8.28
C SER A 26 7.57 12.45 -9.17
N SER A 27 8.68 11.92 -9.68
CA SER A 27 8.68 10.67 -10.46
C SER A 27 8.54 9.42 -9.59
N ILE A 28 8.96 9.47 -8.32
CA ILE A 28 8.76 8.37 -7.36
C ILE A 28 7.28 8.24 -6.95
N TYR A 29 6.53 9.34 -7.00
CA TYR A 29 5.10 9.38 -6.66
C TYR A 29 4.26 9.75 -7.91
N PRO A 30 4.11 8.82 -8.86
CA PRO A 30 3.46 9.11 -10.15
C PRO A 30 1.92 9.20 -10.04
N ILE A 31 1.32 8.52 -9.07
CA ILE A 31 -0.14 8.36 -8.98
C ILE A 31 -0.78 9.62 -8.39
N ARG A 32 -1.67 10.24 -9.17
CA ARG A 32 -2.43 11.44 -8.76
C ARG A 32 -3.66 11.08 -7.93
N HIS A 33 -4.25 12.09 -7.30
CA HIS A 33 -5.44 11.97 -6.44
C HIS A 33 -6.66 11.29 -7.07
N ASN A 34 -6.78 11.35 -8.39
CA ASN A 34 -7.89 10.80 -9.15
C ASN A 34 -7.65 9.36 -9.63
N PHE A 35 -6.51 8.75 -9.26
CA PHE A 35 -6.16 7.38 -9.64
C PHE A 35 -6.22 7.07 -11.15
N SER A 36 -6.11 8.09 -12.01
CA SER A 36 -6.33 7.93 -13.47
C SER A 36 -5.38 6.96 -14.16
N ASN A 37 -4.21 6.71 -13.57
CA ASN A 37 -3.18 5.85 -14.12
C ASN A 37 -2.91 4.63 -13.22
N LEU A 38 -3.75 4.39 -12.20
CA LEU A 38 -3.47 3.44 -11.14
C LEU A 38 -3.22 2.01 -11.66
N GLU A 39 -4.03 1.54 -12.60
CA GLU A 39 -3.87 0.20 -13.21
C GLU A 39 -2.52 0.03 -13.91
N ASN A 40 -2.08 1.03 -14.67
CA ASN A 40 -0.81 0.98 -15.38
C ASN A 40 0.36 0.98 -14.39
N GLU A 41 0.32 1.83 -13.38
CA GLU A 41 1.38 1.93 -12.37
C GLU A 41 1.49 0.65 -11.53
N LEU A 42 0.36 0.00 -11.22
CA LEU A 42 0.35 -1.29 -10.55
C LEU A 42 0.90 -2.39 -11.46
N THR A 43 0.49 -2.40 -12.74
CA THR A 43 0.96 -3.37 -13.74
C THR A 43 2.48 -3.26 -13.93
N ASP A 44 2.99 -2.03 -14.03
CA ASP A 44 4.41 -1.74 -14.13
C ASP A 44 5.17 -2.18 -12.87
N TYR A 45 4.61 -1.94 -11.68
CA TYR A 45 5.20 -2.40 -10.41
C TYR A 45 5.24 -3.94 -10.32
N ALA A 46 4.22 -4.63 -10.83
CA ALA A 46 4.19 -6.08 -10.97
C ALA A 46 5.08 -6.62 -12.11
N ASN A 47 5.95 -5.79 -12.70
CA ASN A 47 6.79 -6.12 -13.86
C ASN A 47 6.03 -6.70 -15.06
N GLY A 48 4.73 -6.36 -15.19
CA GLY A 48 3.86 -6.87 -16.24
C GLY A 48 3.48 -8.35 -16.11
N GLU A 49 3.72 -8.99 -14.96
CA GLU A 49 3.34 -10.39 -14.70
C GLU A 49 1.83 -10.63 -14.85
N ILE A 50 1.02 -9.61 -14.51
CA ILE A 50 -0.44 -9.59 -14.64
C ILE A 50 -0.90 -8.24 -15.20
N GLN A 51 -2.06 -8.21 -15.88
CA GLN A 51 -2.65 -6.96 -16.37
C GLN A 51 -3.71 -6.48 -15.40
N ILE A 52 -3.40 -5.46 -14.61
CA ILE A 52 -4.24 -5.14 -13.45
C ILE A 52 -5.52 -4.39 -13.84
N GLN A 53 -6.64 -4.84 -13.28
CA GLN A 53 -7.92 -4.14 -13.25
C GLN A 53 -8.29 -3.80 -11.81
N VAL A 54 -8.48 -2.51 -11.53
CA VAL A 54 -8.84 -2.07 -10.17
C VAL A 54 -10.32 -2.34 -9.93
N ILE A 55 -10.61 -2.97 -8.80
CA ILE A 55 -11.98 -3.33 -8.39
C ILE A 55 -12.47 -2.38 -7.29
N GLU A 56 -11.68 -2.19 -6.24
CA GLU A 56 -12.07 -1.33 -5.11
C GLU A 56 -10.83 -0.62 -4.55
N THR A 57 -11.04 0.56 -3.96
CA THR A 57 -9.99 1.30 -3.26
C THR A 57 -10.48 1.77 -1.90
N LYS A 58 -9.66 1.58 -0.87
CA LYS A 58 -9.98 2.01 0.50
C LYS A 58 -8.84 2.78 1.12
N ARG A 59 -9.12 4.02 1.53
CA ARG A 59 -8.16 4.84 2.25
C ARG A 59 -8.16 4.48 3.74
N PHE A 60 -6.98 4.39 4.33
CA PHE A 60 -6.79 4.20 5.77
C PHE A 60 -5.53 4.93 6.22
N ASP A 61 -5.66 5.81 7.22
CA ASP A 61 -4.58 6.72 7.64
C ASP A 61 -3.92 7.46 6.44
N LYS A 62 -2.60 7.32 6.25
CA LYS A 62 -1.83 7.88 5.13
C LYS A 62 -1.66 6.90 3.96
N TYR A 63 -2.42 5.81 3.96
CA TYR A 63 -2.32 4.70 3.02
C TYR A 63 -3.60 4.54 2.19
N THR A 64 -3.48 3.81 1.08
CA THR A 64 -4.63 3.35 0.30
C THR A 64 -4.42 1.87 -0.02
N ALA A 65 -5.42 1.05 0.28
CA ALA A 65 -5.54 -0.32 -0.20
C ALA A 65 -6.23 -0.30 -1.55
N VAL A 66 -5.76 -1.13 -2.47
CA VAL A 66 -6.34 -1.29 -3.80
C VAL A 66 -6.54 -2.76 -4.04
N LEU A 67 -7.80 -3.19 -4.12
CA LEU A 67 -8.19 -4.53 -4.49
C LEU A 67 -8.29 -4.60 -6.02
N PHE A 68 -7.71 -5.64 -6.60
CA PHE A 68 -7.66 -5.78 -8.05
C PHE A 68 -7.72 -7.25 -8.49
N THR A 69 -7.96 -7.43 -9.78
CA THR A 69 -7.87 -8.72 -10.48
C THR A 69 -7.00 -8.61 -11.74
N ASP A 70 -6.62 -9.73 -12.34
CA ASP A 70 -6.01 -9.75 -13.68
C ASP A 70 -7.10 -9.67 -14.75
N LYS A 71 -6.97 -8.72 -15.67
CA LYS A 71 -7.84 -8.54 -16.85
C LYS A 71 -7.96 -9.80 -17.70
N ASN A 72 -6.93 -10.65 -17.69
CA ASN A 72 -6.90 -11.88 -18.48
C ASN A 72 -7.38 -13.11 -17.70
N ASP A 73 -7.43 -13.04 -16.37
CA ASP A 73 -7.75 -14.17 -15.51
C ASP A 73 -8.37 -13.67 -14.19
N GLU A 74 -9.70 -13.60 -14.15
CA GLU A 74 -10.47 -13.14 -12.99
C GLU A 74 -10.27 -14.02 -11.74
N SER A 75 -9.68 -15.22 -11.87
CA SER A 75 -9.32 -16.06 -10.72
C SER A 75 -8.10 -15.55 -9.95
N VAL A 76 -7.32 -14.64 -10.55
CA VAL A 76 -6.22 -13.96 -9.89
C VAL A 76 -6.78 -12.76 -9.15
N VAL A 77 -6.59 -12.76 -7.83
CA VAL A 77 -6.96 -11.62 -6.99
C VAL A 77 -5.71 -11.11 -6.31
N GLY A 78 -5.65 -9.79 -6.15
CA GLY A 78 -4.54 -9.14 -5.47
C GLY A 78 -4.94 -7.90 -4.71
N MET A 79 -4.05 -7.49 -3.83
CA MET A 79 -4.14 -6.24 -3.11
C MET A 79 -2.82 -5.52 -3.22
N ALA A 80 -2.90 -4.21 -3.39
CA ALA A 80 -1.76 -3.32 -3.33
C ALA A 80 -1.93 -2.32 -2.19
N ALA A 81 -0.80 -1.97 -1.59
CA ALA A 81 -0.72 -0.89 -0.61
C ALA A 81 -0.01 0.31 -1.25
N LEU A 82 -0.64 1.48 -1.17
CA LEU A 82 -0.07 2.73 -1.64
C LEU A 82 0.27 3.63 -0.46
N SER A 83 1.41 4.32 -0.55
CA SER A 83 1.82 5.34 0.42
C SER A 83 1.70 6.73 -0.17
N LYS A 84 1.22 7.68 0.64
CA LYS A 84 1.10 9.08 0.25
C LYS A 84 2.39 9.85 0.53
N GLY A 85 2.90 10.53 -0.49
CA GLY A 85 4.04 11.43 -0.38
C GLY A 85 3.66 12.83 0.11
N MET A 86 4.67 13.64 0.42
CA MET A 86 4.50 15.03 0.85
C MET A 86 3.87 15.91 -0.25
N ASN A 87 4.13 15.57 -1.51
CA ASN A 87 3.53 16.22 -2.68
C ASN A 87 2.06 15.82 -2.91
N GLN A 88 1.46 15.10 -1.95
CA GLN A 88 0.08 14.61 -1.95
C GLN A 88 -0.21 13.53 -3.01
N LYS A 89 0.79 13.12 -3.80
CA LYS A 89 0.70 12.02 -4.75
C LYS A 89 0.98 10.69 -4.06
N TRP A 90 0.65 9.60 -4.74
CA TRP A 90 0.80 8.25 -4.24
C TRP A 90 1.89 7.50 -5.01
N ARG A 91 2.46 6.50 -4.35
CA ARG A 91 3.29 5.47 -4.97
C ARG A 91 2.80 4.10 -4.54
N VAL A 92 3.04 3.09 -5.36
CA VAL A 92 2.87 1.70 -4.96
C VAL A 92 3.98 1.37 -3.95
N SER A 93 3.60 0.98 -2.74
CA SER A 93 4.55 0.52 -1.71
C SER A 93 4.83 -0.96 -1.88
N ASP A 94 3.79 -1.74 -2.11
CA ASP A 94 3.86 -3.19 -2.24
C ASP A 94 2.62 -3.75 -2.95
N ILE A 95 2.75 -4.96 -3.49
CA ILE A 95 1.69 -5.68 -4.17
C ILE A 95 1.78 -7.17 -3.84
N THR A 96 0.63 -7.81 -3.65
CA THR A 96 0.54 -9.28 -3.58
C THR A 96 -0.66 -9.75 -4.37
N PHE A 97 -0.51 -10.87 -5.06
CA PHE A 97 -1.59 -11.51 -5.82
C PHE A 97 -1.33 -13.00 -5.95
N GLU A 98 -2.40 -13.80 -5.90
CA GLU A 98 -2.38 -15.25 -6.09
C GLU A 98 -3.71 -15.68 -6.75
N LYS A 99 -3.81 -16.94 -7.19
CA LYS A 99 -5.10 -17.52 -7.57
C LYS A 99 -5.83 -17.89 -6.29
N THR A 100 -6.96 -17.28 -6.00
CA THR A 100 -7.57 -17.42 -4.67
C THR A 100 -9.08 -17.54 -4.70
N ALA A 101 -9.63 -17.88 -3.53
CA ALA A 101 -11.04 -17.74 -3.25
C ALA A 101 -11.48 -16.26 -3.30
N PRO A 102 -12.80 -16.00 -3.31
CA PRO A 102 -13.35 -14.67 -3.50
C PRO A 102 -13.10 -13.72 -2.32
N ILE A 103 -12.77 -14.21 -1.13
CA ILE A 103 -12.52 -13.41 0.09
C ILE A 103 -11.17 -13.76 0.69
N GLY A 104 -10.45 -12.77 1.22
CA GLY A 104 -9.10 -12.97 1.72
C GLY A 104 -8.60 -11.92 2.71
N ASN A 105 -7.67 -12.30 3.60
CA ASN A 105 -7.04 -11.38 4.56
C ASN A 105 -5.60 -11.02 4.20
N PHE A 106 -5.29 -9.73 4.30
CA PHE A 106 -4.00 -9.15 3.97
C PHE A 106 -3.43 -8.42 5.16
N PRO A 107 -2.51 -9.04 5.92
CA PRO A 107 -1.82 -8.33 6.97
C PRO A 107 -0.94 -7.24 6.38
N VAL A 108 -0.99 -6.04 6.95
CA VAL A 108 -0.22 -4.88 6.51
C VAL A 108 0.81 -4.50 7.56
N THR A 109 2.07 -4.51 7.15
CA THR A 109 3.21 -4.04 7.92
C THR A 109 3.49 -2.57 7.59
N VAL A 110 3.55 -1.75 8.63
CA VAL A 110 3.93 -0.34 8.61
C VAL A 110 5.09 -0.14 9.57
N GLU A 111 6.21 0.42 9.10
CA GLU A 111 7.38 0.75 9.94
C GLU A 111 7.86 -0.45 10.79
N ASN A 112 7.91 -1.65 10.17
CA ASN A 112 8.27 -2.93 10.78
C ASN A 112 7.33 -3.44 11.88
N LYS A 113 6.12 -2.88 11.99
CA LYS A 113 5.04 -3.38 12.85
C LYS A 113 3.85 -3.77 11.97
N ARG A 114 3.23 -4.92 12.24
CA ARG A 114 1.93 -5.24 11.64
C ARG A 114 0.86 -4.43 12.36
N ILE A 115 0.29 -3.45 11.68
CA ILE A 115 -0.66 -2.51 12.28
C ILE A 115 -2.07 -2.76 11.75
N TYR A 116 -2.22 -3.27 10.53
CA TYR A 116 -3.55 -3.45 9.95
C TYR A 116 -3.75 -4.87 9.43
N ILE A 117 -5.01 -5.31 9.44
CA ILE A 117 -5.50 -6.47 8.70
C ILE A 117 -6.54 -5.91 7.73
N LEU A 118 -6.29 -6.09 6.43
CA LEU A 118 -7.29 -5.81 5.42
C LEU A 118 -8.05 -7.09 5.12
N ILE A 119 -9.35 -7.01 4.89
CA ILE A 119 -10.11 -8.10 4.30
C ILE A 119 -10.70 -7.60 2.99
N GLY A 120 -10.36 -8.28 1.91
CA GLY A 120 -10.84 -7.96 0.57
C GLY A 120 -11.74 -9.07 0.05
N GLY A 121 -12.81 -8.68 -0.63
CA GLY A 121 -13.71 -9.60 -1.33
C GLY A 121 -14.00 -9.13 -2.76
N ILE A 122 -14.01 -10.05 -3.72
CA ILE A 122 -14.42 -9.80 -5.12
C ILE A 122 -15.59 -10.72 -5.47
N ASN A 123 -16.63 -10.15 -6.09
CA ASN A 123 -17.82 -10.85 -6.59
C ASN A 123 -18.44 -11.81 -5.55
N CYS A 124 -18.50 -11.41 -4.29
CA CYS A 124 -18.91 -12.27 -3.17
C CYS A 124 -20.43 -12.53 -3.09
N THR A 125 -21.22 -12.05 -4.03
CA THR A 125 -22.67 -12.26 -4.03
C THR A 125 -23.01 -13.61 -4.64
N GLU A 126 -23.26 -14.59 -3.77
CA GLU A 126 -24.40 -15.53 -3.82
C GLU A 126 -24.20 -16.80 -2.96
N PRO A 127 -23.00 -17.13 -2.47
CA PRO A 127 -22.88 -18.06 -1.33
C PRO A 127 -22.41 -17.37 -0.04
N ALA A 128 -21.66 -16.27 -0.07
CA ALA A 128 -21.11 -15.63 1.12
C ALA A 128 -21.99 -14.47 1.61
N ALA A 129 -22.51 -14.58 2.84
CA ALA A 129 -23.32 -13.56 3.50
C ALA A 129 -22.55 -12.82 4.61
N SER A 130 -21.60 -13.49 5.27
CA SER A 130 -20.78 -12.89 6.32
C SER A 130 -19.42 -13.57 6.40
N TYR A 131 -18.51 -12.95 7.13
CA TYR A 131 -17.22 -13.54 7.45
C TYR A 131 -16.82 -13.29 8.90
N GLU A 132 -15.99 -14.18 9.43
CA GLU A 132 -15.32 -14.04 10.71
C GLU A 132 -13.81 -14.09 10.53
N TYR A 133 -13.08 -13.27 11.28
CA TYR A 133 -11.64 -13.40 11.42
C TYR A 133 -11.28 -14.10 12.72
N VAL A 134 -10.68 -15.27 12.60
CA VAL A 134 -10.49 -16.21 13.72
C VAL A 134 -9.01 -16.46 13.97
N ALA A 135 -8.60 -16.49 15.24
CA ALA A 135 -7.24 -16.83 15.63
C ALA A 135 -6.82 -18.22 15.15
N TYR A 136 -5.59 -18.37 14.68
CA TYR A 136 -4.95 -19.69 14.66
C TYR A 136 -4.59 -20.09 16.10
N SER A 137 -5.52 -20.77 16.76
CA SER A 137 -5.33 -21.39 18.08
C SER A 137 -5.80 -22.84 18.00
N THR A 138 -5.00 -23.74 18.58
CA THR A 138 -5.30 -25.19 18.61
C THR A 138 -6.18 -25.60 19.80
N VAL A 139 -6.43 -24.68 20.75
CA VAL A 139 -7.09 -25.02 22.02
C VAL A 139 -8.44 -24.30 22.15
N ASP A 140 -8.52 -23.04 21.73
CA ASP A 140 -9.78 -22.28 21.61
C ASP A 140 -9.58 -21.19 20.55
N PRO A 141 -10.11 -21.35 19.32
CA PRO A 141 -10.07 -20.31 18.30
C PRO A 141 -11.00 -19.16 18.69
N GLU A 142 -10.43 -17.99 18.95
CA GLU A 142 -11.17 -16.77 19.28
C GLU A 142 -11.52 -16.02 18.00
N THR A 143 -12.79 -15.63 17.85
CA THR A 143 -13.25 -14.73 16.79
C THR A 143 -12.95 -13.29 17.21
N TYR A 144 -12.14 -12.59 16.44
CA TYR A 144 -11.76 -11.21 16.74
C TYR A 144 -12.77 -10.19 16.23
N PHE A 145 -13.31 -10.45 15.04
CA PHE A 145 -14.36 -9.63 14.47
C PHE A 145 -15.17 -10.45 13.45
N GLU A 146 -16.44 -10.08 13.34
CA GLU A 146 -17.45 -10.64 12.45
C GLU A 146 -18.07 -9.49 11.66
N LYS A 147 -18.36 -9.71 10.38
CA LYS A 147 -19.05 -8.70 9.58
C LYS A 147 -19.91 -9.31 8.49
N GLU A 148 -21.09 -8.72 8.29
CA GLU A 148 -21.96 -8.98 7.15
C GLU A 148 -21.37 -8.38 5.86
N ILE A 149 -21.50 -9.12 4.76
CA ILE A 149 -21.05 -8.69 3.43
C ILE A 149 -22.20 -7.91 2.79
N GLU A 150 -22.08 -6.59 2.80
CA GLU A 150 -23.10 -5.70 2.24
C GLU A 150 -22.97 -5.53 0.73
N GLU A 151 -21.75 -5.63 0.20
CA GLU A 151 -21.42 -5.36 -1.21
C GLU A 151 -20.63 -6.53 -1.82
N PRO A 152 -20.84 -6.85 -3.12
CA PRO A 152 -20.10 -7.92 -3.79
C PRO A 152 -18.59 -7.72 -3.79
N ASN A 153 -18.16 -6.45 -3.84
CA ASN A 153 -16.76 -6.07 -3.83
C ASN A 153 -16.52 -5.16 -2.64
N PHE A 154 -15.54 -5.50 -1.79
CA PHE A 154 -15.30 -4.72 -0.58
C PHE A 154 -13.84 -4.77 -0.12
N ILE A 155 -13.46 -3.75 0.65
CA ILE A 155 -12.24 -3.73 1.44
C ILE A 155 -12.57 -3.22 2.84
N ASP A 156 -12.36 -4.07 3.82
CA ASP A 156 -12.45 -3.75 5.23
C ASP A 156 -11.06 -3.62 5.85
N VAL A 157 -10.94 -2.70 6.81
CA VAL A 157 -9.68 -2.35 7.44
C VAL A 157 -9.83 -2.42 8.95
N TYR A 158 -9.02 -3.27 9.58
CA TYR A 158 -9.00 -3.46 11.01
C TYR A 158 -7.62 -3.08 11.55
N ASN A 159 -7.57 -2.25 12.58
CA ASN A 159 -6.32 -1.90 13.27
C ASN A 159 -6.03 -2.98 14.33
N TYR A 160 -4.84 -3.56 14.27
CA TYR A 160 -4.39 -4.60 15.17
C TYR A 160 -4.27 -4.11 16.62
N GLU A 161 -3.95 -2.83 16.86
CA GLU A 161 -3.84 -2.31 18.22
C GLU A 161 -5.18 -2.31 18.97
N ASP A 162 -6.30 -2.25 18.25
CA ASP A 162 -7.64 -2.24 18.84
C ASP A 162 -8.06 -3.64 19.32
N TYR A 163 -7.43 -4.69 18.80
CA TYR A 163 -7.72 -6.08 19.10
C TYR A 163 -6.43 -6.69 19.64
N TYR A 164 -6.23 -6.73 20.96
CA TYR A 164 -5.02 -7.34 21.50
C TYR A 164 -5.05 -8.86 21.27
N PHE A 165 -4.50 -9.34 20.15
CA PHE A 165 -4.52 -10.76 19.74
C PHE A 165 -3.60 -11.66 20.60
N GLY A 166 -3.32 -11.35 21.86
CA GLY A 166 -2.55 -12.22 22.78
C GLY A 166 -1.14 -12.66 22.29
N GLY A 167 -0.57 -12.02 21.26
CA GLY A 167 0.66 -12.46 20.59
C GLY A 167 0.47 -13.47 19.45
N HIS A 168 -0.77 -13.78 19.07
CA HIS A 168 -1.12 -14.55 17.88
C HIS A 168 -1.14 -13.62 16.66
N TRP A 169 -0.18 -13.83 15.76
CA TRP A 169 0.04 -13.00 14.56
C TRP A 169 -0.64 -13.56 13.31
N PHE A 170 -1.37 -14.65 13.45
CA PHE A 170 -1.94 -15.42 12.37
C PHE A 170 -3.39 -15.76 12.74
N GLY A 171 -4.31 -15.33 11.88
CA GLY A 171 -5.70 -15.75 11.88
C GLY A 171 -6.11 -16.10 10.46
N HIS A 172 -7.21 -16.83 10.34
CA HIS A 172 -7.83 -17.18 9.06
C HIS A 172 -9.22 -16.56 8.99
N ILE A 173 -9.73 -16.45 7.77
CA ILE A 173 -11.12 -16.06 7.52
C ILE A 173 -11.97 -17.32 7.50
N LYS A 174 -13.11 -17.27 8.21
CA LYS A 174 -14.24 -18.15 7.96
C LYS A 174 -15.32 -17.40 7.20
N ILE A 175 -15.95 -18.06 6.25
CA ILE A 175 -16.97 -17.48 5.38
C ILE A 175 -18.26 -18.24 5.63
N PHE A 176 -19.36 -17.52 5.82
CA PHE A 176 -20.65 -18.10 6.13
C PHE A 176 -21.69 -17.73 5.09
N ASP A 177 -22.58 -18.67 4.80
CA ASP A 177 -23.77 -18.43 4.00
C ASP A 177 -24.88 -17.71 4.79
N ALA A 178 -26.00 -17.43 4.12
CA ALA A 178 -27.15 -16.74 4.73
C ALA A 178 -27.79 -17.53 5.88
N ASP A 179 -27.60 -18.86 5.90
CA ASP A 179 -28.09 -19.77 6.94
C ASP A 179 -27.07 -19.98 8.06
N LYS A 180 -25.93 -19.27 8.01
CA LYS A 180 -24.78 -19.37 8.92
C LYS A 180 -24.03 -20.71 8.86
N ASN A 181 -24.09 -21.42 7.75
CA ASN A 181 -23.21 -22.56 7.52
C ASN A 181 -21.82 -22.05 7.12
N ASP A 182 -20.78 -22.62 7.71
CA ASP A 182 -19.39 -22.36 7.32
C ASP A 182 -19.15 -23.00 5.94
N ILE A 183 -18.90 -22.15 4.94
CA ILE A 183 -18.66 -22.53 3.54
C ILE A 183 -17.22 -22.25 3.10
N THR A 184 -16.31 -22.11 4.06
CA THR A 184 -14.93 -21.69 3.79
C THR A 184 -14.20 -22.69 2.89
N GLU A 185 -14.37 -23.99 3.13
CA GLU A 185 -13.65 -25.03 2.38
C GLU A 185 -14.17 -25.17 0.94
N GLU A 186 -15.47 -25.01 0.74
CA GLU A 186 -16.13 -25.05 -0.56
C GLU A 186 -15.66 -23.91 -1.46
N LEU A 187 -15.46 -22.72 -0.88
CA LEU A 187 -14.99 -21.55 -1.62
C LEU A 187 -13.47 -21.53 -1.82
N SER A 188 -12.70 -22.05 -0.86
CA SER A 188 -11.23 -21.99 -0.87
C SER A 188 -10.55 -23.16 -1.57
N GLY A 189 -11.27 -24.23 -1.92
CA GLY A 189 -10.69 -25.36 -2.63
C GLY A 189 -9.61 -26.12 -1.84
N HIS A 190 -9.63 -26.01 -0.50
CA HIS A 190 -8.77 -26.67 0.51
C HIS A 190 -7.53 -25.89 1.03
N GLU A 191 -7.31 -24.62 0.68
CA GLU A 191 -6.21 -23.83 1.24
C GLU A 191 -6.71 -22.60 2.02
N TYR A 192 -6.35 -22.52 3.32
CA TYR A 192 -6.62 -21.34 4.14
C TYR A 192 -5.89 -20.13 3.57
N ILE A 193 -6.66 -19.11 3.21
CA ILE A 193 -6.18 -18.00 2.39
C ILE A 193 -5.50 -16.97 3.28
N THR A 194 -4.28 -17.24 3.71
CA THR A 194 -3.46 -16.25 4.43
C THR A 194 -2.53 -15.58 3.44
N TRP A 195 -2.79 -14.32 3.11
CA TRP A 195 -2.05 -13.65 2.04
C TRP A 195 -0.68 -13.22 2.56
N LYS A 196 0.28 -13.03 1.64
CA LYS A 196 1.58 -12.47 1.97
C LYS A 196 1.40 -11.08 2.60
N ASN A 197 2.27 -10.77 3.56
CA ASN A 197 2.23 -9.47 4.24
C ASN A 197 2.47 -8.36 3.22
N LEU A 198 1.57 -7.38 3.18
CA LEU A 198 1.77 -6.14 2.45
C LEU A 198 2.65 -5.20 3.25
N ASN A 199 3.70 -4.69 2.64
CA ASN A 199 4.51 -3.63 3.24
C ASN A 199 4.01 -2.26 2.78
N ALA A 200 3.19 -1.62 3.60
CA ALA A 200 2.81 -0.23 3.38
C ALA A 200 3.89 0.75 3.88
N GLY A 201 4.91 0.25 4.59
CA GLY A 201 6.02 1.01 5.12
C GLY A 201 6.91 1.62 4.04
N GLY A 202 7.21 2.91 4.18
CA GLY A 202 8.06 3.65 3.26
C GLY A 202 8.41 4.99 3.87
N VAL A 203 9.71 5.22 4.03
CA VAL A 203 10.31 6.06 5.08
C VAL A 203 10.04 7.56 4.85
N PRO A 204 9.12 8.20 5.59
CA PRO A 204 8.96 9.65 5.53
C PRO A 204 10.28 10.34 5.90
N LEU A 205 11.02 9.76 6.84
CA LEU A 205 12.35 10.22 7.23
C LEU A 205 13.38 10.16 6.10
N ALA A 206 13.34 9.16 5.20
CA ALA A 206 14.28 9.10 4.07
C ALA A 206 13.96 10.18 3.04
N ASP A 207 12.67 10.47 2.82
CA ASP A 207 12.24 11.58 1.97
C ASP A 207 12.75 12.92 2.54
N TYR A 208 12.61 13.14 3.86
CA TYR A 208 13.16 14.33 4.53
C TYR A 208 14.69 14.39 4.44
N LEU A 209 15.38 13.27 4.68
CA LEU A 209 16.85 13.19 4.60
C LEU A 209 17.35 13.44 3.18
N PHE A 210 16.64 12.98 2.17
CA PHE A 210 16.95 13.25 0.76
C PHE A 210 16.93 14.76 0.47
N PHE A 211 15.85 15.45 0.85
CA PHE A 211 15.78 16.91 0.67
C PHE A 211 16.84 17.65 1.51
N LEU A 212 17.10 17.19 2.74
CA LEU A 212 18.10 17.80 3.61
C LEU A 212 19.52 17.63 3.06
N MET A 213 19.88 16.45 2.53
CA MET A 213 21.17 16.21 1.88
C MET A 213 21.33 17.07 0.62
N ILE A 214 20.30 17.18 -0.20
CA ILE A 214 20.30 18.00 -1.41
C ILE A 214 20.47 19.48 -1.07
N ALA A 215 19.76 19.98 -0.06
CA ALA A 215 19.91 21.35 0.42
C ALA A 215 21.32 21.60 0.99
N ALA A 216 21.83 20.67 1.81
CA ALA A 216 23.17 20.76 2.39
C ALA A 216 24.26 20.78 1.29
N PHE A 217 24.12 19.94 0.26
CA PHE A 217 25.06 19.90 -0.86
C PHE A 217 25.00 21.18 -1.70
N GLY A 218 23.80 21.71 -1.97
CA GLY A 218 23.63 22.98 -2.67
C GLY A 218 24.25 24.15 -1.91
N LEU A 219 24.02 24.23 -0.60
CA LEU A 219 24.62 25.25 0.28
C LEU A 219 26.15 25.12 0.36
N PHE A 220 26.66 23.89 0.46
CA PHE A 220 28.10 23.64 0.47
C PHE A 220 28.77 24.05 -0.86
N ALA A 221 28.18 23.69 -2.00
CA ALA A 221 28.68 24.08 -3.31
C ALA A 221 28.68 25.61 -3.48
N ALA A 222 27.61 26.29 -3.06
CA ALA A 222 27.54 27.75 -3.06
C ALA A 222 28.62 28.37 -2.14
N TYR A 223 28.83 27.82 -0.94
CA TYR A 223 29.88 28.26 -0.02
C TYR A 223 31.28 28.14 -0.63
N VAL A 224 31.61 27.00 -1.25
CA VAL A 224 32.91 26.79 -1.91
C VAL A 224 33.10 27.81 -3.04
N LEU A 225 32.10 28.02 -3.87
CA LEU A 225 32.18 28.97 -4.98
C LEU A 225 32.34 30.42 -4.53
N TRP A 226 31.77 30.79 -3.38
CA TRP A 226 31.94 32.13 -2.82
C TRP A 226 33.29 32.31 -2.14
N LYS A 227 33.76 31.33 -1.36
CA LYS A 227 35.01 31.43 -0.60
C LYS A 227 36.26 31.47 -1.48
N TYR A 228 36.24 30.76 -2.62
CA TYR A 228 37.43 30.61 -3.48
C TYR A 228 37.42 31.52 -4.73
N ASN A 229 36.44 32.44 -4.85
CA ASN A 229 36.40 33.47 -5.90
C ASN A 229 36.48 34.92 -5.36
N ASP A 230 36.62 35.10 -4.05
CA ASP A 230 37.09 36.35 -3.43
C ASP A 230 38.63 36.30 -3.30
#